data_AF-S4PL68-F1
#
_entry.id   AF-S4PL68-F1
#
_cell.length_a   1.000
_cell.length_b   1.000
_cell.length_c   1.000
_cell.angle_alpha   90.00
_cell.angle_beta   90.00
_cell.angle_gamma   90.00
#
_symmetry.space_group_name_H-M   'P 1'
#
loop_
_entity.id
_entity.type
_entity.pdbx_description
1 polymer ?
#
loop_
_entity_poly.entity_id
_entity_poly.type
_entity_poly.pdbx_seq_one_letter_code
_entity_poly.pdbx_strand_id
1 'polypeptide(L)'
;MQVVNEPGRRYNSQLMNAVVLYVGTQAIAHIRSKGQTPNMTTIAHSAHMDIFQNFTVDFDYEGRYLFLNAIANQLRYPNSHTHYFSCCLLYLFAEANSEAVQEQITRMLLERLIVNRPHPWGLLITFIELIKNPVYKFWTHEFVHCAPEIEKLFASVARSCIAEKGGAERELTE
;
A
#
# COMPACT_ATOMS: atom_id res chain seq x y z
N MET A 1 0.35 1.60 -21.42
CA MET A 1 1.13 0.36 -21.18
C MET A 1 0.91 -0.56 -22.35
N GLN A 2 1.97 -1.00 -23.03
CA GLN A 2 1.82 -2.02 -24.08
C GLN A 2 1.40 -3.33 -23.43
N VAL A 3 0.24 -3.85 -23.84
CA VAL A 3 -0.21 -5.19 -23.45
C VAL A 3 0.54 -6.17 -24.35
N VAL A 4 1.45 -6.95 -23.78
CA VAL A 4 2.12 -8.02 -24.55
C VAL A 4 1.14 -9.19 -24.58
N ASN A 5 0.73 -9.62 -25.77
CA ASN A 5 -0.28 -10.65 -25.96
C ASN A 5 0.27 -12.08 -25.73
N GLU A 6 1.16 -12.25 -24.75
CA GLU A 6 1.69 -13.54 -24.32
C GLU A 6 0.91 -14.03 -23.08
N PRO A 7 0.44 -15.29 -23.05
CA PRO A 7 -0.23 -15.84 -21.87
C PRO A 7 0.72 -15.80 -20.66
N GLY A 8 0.31 -15.07 -19.60
CA GLY A 8 1.10 -14.85 -18.39
C GLY A 8 2.02 -13.61 -18.39
N ARG A 9 2.00 -12.79 -19.44
CA ARG A 9 2.82 -11.58 -19.58
C ARG A 9 2.04 -10.38 -20.14
N ARG A 10 0.80 -10.18 -19.72
CA ARG A 10 -0.01 -9.06 -20.23
C ARG A 10 0.59 -7.69 -19.90
N TYR A 11 1.23 -7.55 -18.75
CA TYR A 11 1.81 -6.30 -18.31
C TYR A 11 3.33 -6.38 -18.18
N ASN A 12 4.03 -5.32 -18.60
CA ASN A 12 5.45 -5.17 -18.38
C ASN A 12 5.71 -4.74 -16.92
N SER A 13 6.12 -5.69 -16.08
CA SER A 13 6.34 -5.44 -14.64
C SER A 13 7.51 -4.50 -14.38
N GLN A 14 8.57 -4.53 -15.19
CA GLN A 14 9.69 -3.59 -15.05
C GLN A 14 9.24 -2.15 -15.31
N LEU A 15 8.43 -1.95 -16.35
CA LEU A 15 7.85 -0.64 -16.66
C LEU A 15 6.90 -0.19 -15.54
N MET A 16 6.05 -1.07 -15.03
CA MET A 16 5.18 -0.76 -13.89
C MET A 16 5.99 -0.27 -12.69
N ASN A 17 7.03 -1.00 -12.30
CA ASN A 17 7.91 -0.64 -11.20
C ASN A 17 8.59 0.72 -11.44
N ALA A 18 9.10 0.95 -12.65
CA ALA A 18 9.76 2.19 -13.02
C ALA A 18 8.80 3.39 -12.98
N VAL A 19 7.59 3.24 -13.53
CA VAL A 19 6.58 4.30 -13.53
C VAL A 19 6.15 4.65 -12.11
N VAL A 20 5.83 3.65 -11.28
CA VAL A 20 5.41 3.88 -9.90
C VAL A 20 6.49 4.61 -9.11
N LEU A 21 7.73 4.12 -9.17
CA LEU A 21 8.86 4.75 -8.48
C LEU A 21 9.09 6.17 -8.99
N TYR A 22 9.13 6.37 -10.31
CA TYR A 22 9.38 7.68 -10.91
C TYR A 22 8.30 8.70 -10.52
N VAL A 23 7.02 8.36 -10.71
CA VAL A 23 5.90 9.25 -10.34
C VAL A 23 5.95 9.61 -8.86
N GLY A 24 6.22 8.64 -7.98
CA GLY A 24 6.37 8.91 -6.55
C GLY A 24 7.55 9.83 -6.23
N THR A 25 8.70 9.65 -6.88
CA THR A 25 9.86 10.54 -6.68
C THR A 25 9.58 11.97 -7.15
N GLN A 26 8.91 12.14 -8.28
CA GLN A 26 8.50 13.46 -8.78
C GLN A 26 7.48 14.12 -7.85
N ALA A 27 6.52 13.35 -7.34
CA ALA A 27 5.53 13.84 -6.38
C ALA A 27 6.19 14.34 -5.09
N ILE A 28 7.14 13.58 -4.53
CA ILE A 28 7.90 13.99 -3.35
C ILE A 28 8.68 15.27 -3.62
N ALA A 29 9.36 15.37 -4.77
CA ALA A 29 10.11 16.57 -5.14
C ALA A 29 9.20 17.80 -5.29
N HIS A 30 8.03 17.64 -5.92
CA HIS A 30 7.04 18.69 -6.11
C HIS A 30 6.41 19.18 -4.81
N ILE A 31 6.13 18.27 -3.87
CA ILE A 31 5.60 18.65 -2.54
C ILE A 31 6.68 19.42 -1.77
N ARG A 32 7.94 18.97 -1.83
CA ARG A 32 9.06 19.62 -1.16
C ARG A 32 9.41 20.99 -1.75
N SER A 33 9.27 21.19 -3.06
CA SER A 33 9.50 22.50 -3.69
C SER A 33 8.49 23.56 -3.24
N LYS A 34 7.32 23.14 -2.73
CA LYS A 34 6.33 24.00 -2.09
C LYS A 34 6.57 24.20 -0.58
N GLY A 35 7.68 23.69 -0.04
CA GLY A 35 7.98 23.75 1.39
C GLY A 35 7.09 22.85 2.26
N GLN A 36 6.43 21.86 1.67
CA GLN A 36 5.51 20.95 2.36
C GLN A 36 6.12 19.56 2.55
N THR A 37 5.52 18.77 3.42
CA THR A 37 5.85 17.34 3.61
C THR A 37 4.74 16.45 3.03
N PRO A 38 5.07 15.27 2.48
CA PRO A 38 4.07 14.31 2.04
C PRO A 38 3.17 13.89 3.20
N ASN A 39 1.86 14.01 3.03
CA ASN A 39 0.81 13.52 3.94
C ASN A 39 -0.49 13.35 3.12
N MET A 40 -1.57 12.86 3.73
CA MET A 40 -2.81 12.57 3.00
C MET A 40 -3.39 13.77 2.23
N THR A 41 -3.24 15.00 2.72
CA THR A 41 -3.80 16.19 2.05
C THR A 41 -2.86 16.74 0.99
N THR A 42 -1.54 16.63 1.16
CA THR A 42 -0.56 17.17 0.21
C THR A 42 -0.30 16.27 -0.98
N ILE A 43 -0.54 14.96 -0.84
CA ILE A 43 -0.46 14.01 -1.97
C ILE A 43 -1.74 14.01 -2.82
N ALA A 44 -2.88 14.34 -2.20
CA ALA A 44 -4.19 14.39 -2.85
C ALA A 44 -4.24 15.51 -3.91
N HIS A 45 -5.18 15.38 -4.85
CA HIS A 45 -5.45 16.38 -5.89
C HIS A 45 -4.19 16.85 -6.64
N SER A 46 -3.35 15.91 -7.04
CA SER A 46 -2.15 16.17 -7.83
C SER A 46 -2.10 15.26 -9.04
N ALA A 47 -1.49 15.73 -10.13
CA ALA A 47 -1.33 14.94 -11.35
C ALA A 47 -0.66 13.57 -11.10
N HIS A 48 0.21 13.48 -10.10
CA HIS A 48 0.85 12.23 -9.67
C HIS A 48 -0.16 11.24 -9.09
N MET A 49 -1.08 11.72 -8.26
CA MET A 49 -2.14 10.90 -7.67
C MET A 49 -3.21 10.56 -8.70
N ASP A 50 -3.53 11.46 -9.64
CA ASP A 50 -4.46 11.18 -10.74
C ASP A 50 -4.00 9.96 -11.56
N ILE A 51 -2.69 9.85 -11.82
CA ILE A 51 -2.11 8.67 -12.48
C ILE A 51 -2.37 7.40 -11.68
N PHE A 52 -2.15 7.43 -10.36
CA PHE A 52 -2.32 6.27 -9.49
C PHE A 52 -3.80 5.88 -9.30
N GLN A 53 -4.70 6.85 -9.20
CA GLN A 53 -6.14 6.60 -9.17
C GLN A 53 -6.62 5.98 -10.48
N ASN A 54 -6.16 6.49 -11.63
CA ASN A 54 -6.46 5.89 -12.93
C ASN A 54 -5.96 4.44 -13.02
N PHE A 55 -4.73 4.14 -12.57
CA PHE A 55 -4.23 2.76 -12.52
C PHE A 55 -5.05 1.87 -11.58
N THR A 56 -5.63 2.42 -10.53
CA THR A 56 -6.44 1.69 -9.55
C THR A 56 -7.84 1.36 -10.10
N VAL A 57 -8.38 2.19 -11.00
CA VAL A 57 -9.72 2.02 -11.56
C VAL A 57 -9.69 1.31 -12.92
N ASP A 58 -8.75 1.65 -13.80
CA ASP A 58 -8.74 1.23 -15.20
C ASP A 58 -8.06 -0.12 -15.44
N PHE A 59 -7.16 -0.55 -14.54
CA PHE A 59 -6.52 -1.85 -14.69
C PHE A 59 -7.43 -3.00 -14.28
N ASP A 60 -7.26 -4.12 -14.98
CA ASP A 60 -7.85 -5.39 -14.57
C ASP A 60 -7.17 -5.91 -13.28
N TYR A 61 -7.58 -7.10 -12.84
CA TYR A 61 -7.02 -7.69 -11.62
C TYR A 61 -5.49 -7.85 -11.67
N GLU A 62 -4.95 -8.30 -12.80
CA GLU A 62 -3.51 -8.54 -12.97
C GLU A 62 -2.72 -7.23 -12.94
N GLY A 63 -3.17 -6.22 -13.69
CA GLY A 63 -2.53 -4.91 -13.72
C GLY A 63 -2.54 -4.21 -12.37
N ARG A 64 -3.68 -4.25 -11.66
CA ARG A 64 -3.79 -3.69 -10.30
C ARG A 64 -2.88 -4.41 -9.33
N TYR A 65 -2.80 -5.74 -9.39
CA TYR A 65 -1.92 -6.52 -8.52
C TYR A 65 -0.44 -6.12 -8.71
N LEU A 66 0.02 -5.97 -9.95
CA LEU A 66 1.40 -5.54 -10.25
C LEU A 66 1.67 -4.10 -9.79
N PHE A 67 0.71 -3.21 -10.01
CA PHE A 67 0.78 -1.81 -9.56
C PHE A 67 0.87 -1.69 -8.03
N LEU A 68 -0.01 -2.37 -7.30
CA LEU A 68 -0.02 -2.36 -5.84
C LEU A 68 1.26 -2.99 -5.26
N ASN A 69 1.76 -4.06 -5.88
CA ASN A 69 3.06 -4.64 -5.51
C ASN A 69 4.22 -3.67 -5.75
N ALA A 70 4.19 -2.91 -6.85
CA ALA A 70 5.20 -1.89 -7.13
C ALA A 70 5.23 -0.78 -6.07
N ILE A 71 4.05 -0.34 -5.59
CA ILE A 71 3.93 0.58 -4.44
C ILE A 71 4.53 -0.05 -3.19
N ALA A 72 4.10 -1.27 -2.87
CA ALA A 72 4.49 -1.93 -1.64
C ALA A 72 5.98 -2.28 -1.58
N ASN A 73 6.66 -2.43 -2.72
CA ASN A 73 8.12 -2.58 -2.79
C ASN A 73 8.86 -1.36 -2.21
N GLN A 74 8.20 -0.21 -2.10
CA GLN A 74 8.77 1.01 -1.52
C GLN A 74 8.55 1.12 -0.01
N LEU A 75 7.76 0.23 0.59
CA LEU A 75 7.49 0.19 2.03
C LEU A 75 8.63 -0.54 2.77
N ARG A 76 9.75 0.16 3.00
CA ARG A 76 11.00 -0.43 3.51
C ARG A 76 11.33 0.08 4.93
N TYR A 77 12.52 0.62 5.16
CA TYR A 77 12.89 1.30 6.39
C TYR A 77 12.40 2.77 6.38
N PRO A 78 12.48 3.52 7.50
CA PRO A 78 12.09 4.92 7.54
C PRO A 78 12.87 5.77 6.51
N ASN A 79 12.15 6.27 5.49
CA ASN A 79 12.66 7.21 4.50
C ASN A 79 11.49 7.92 3.80
N SER A 80 11.77 8.91 2.96
CA SER A 80 10.73 9.71 2.30
C SER A 80 9.87 8.92 1.30
N HIS A 81 10.43 7.91 0.63
CA HIS A 81 9.66 7.06 -0.28
C HIS A 81 8.69 6.19 0.52
N THR A 82 9.18 5.51 1.57
CA THR A 82 8.35 4.71 2.47
C THR A 82 7.18 5.53 2.99
N HIS A 83 7.43 6.77 3.46
CA HIS A 83 6.37 7.64 3.96
C HIS A 83 5.35 8.00 2.87
N TYR A 84 5.82 8.46 1.71
CA TYR A 84 4.95 8.84 0.60
C TYR A 84 4.09 7.67 0.11
N PHE A 85 4.70 6.51 -0.13
CA PHE A 85 3.98 5.32 -0.63
C PHE A 85 3.05 4.71 0.42
N SER A 86 3.37 4.83 1.72
CA SER A 86 2.44 4.51 2.80
C SER A 86 1.20 5.41 2.75
N CYS A 87 1.39 6.74 2.63
CA CYS A 87 0.27 7.66 2.49
C CYS A 87 -0.54 7.40 1.22
N CYS A 88 0.14 7.14 0.09
CA CYS A 88 -0.51 6.82 -1.17
C CYS A 88 -1.39 5.57 -1.07
N LEU A 89 -0.90 4.48 -0.49
CA LEU A 89 -1.66 3.24 -0.39
C LEU A 89 -2.91 3.41 0.49
N LEU A 90 -2.77 4.10 1.62
CA LEU A 90 -3.87 4.41 2.53
C LEU A 90 -4.90 5.36 1.91
N TYR A 91 -4.44 6.36 1.14
CA TYR A 91 -5.33 7.25 0.38
C TYR A 91 -6.11 6.47 -0.68
N LEU A 92 -5.45 5.60 -1.45
CA LEU A 92 -6.12 4.74 -2.43
C LEU A 92 -7.16 3.82 -1.79
N PHE A 93 -6.90 3.31 -0.58
CA PHE A 93 -7.88 2.51 0.16
C PHE A 93 -9.09 3.35 0.61
N ALA A 94 -8.85 4.56 1.11
CA ALA A 94 -9.91 5.46 1.60
C ALA A 94 -10.82 5.98 0.47
N GLU A 95 -10.24 6.30 -0.69
CA GLU A 95 -10.96 6.87 -1.84
C GLU A 95 -11.46 5.78 -2.83
N ALA A 96 -11.26 4.51 -2.52
CA ALA A 96 -11.72 3.43 -3.37
C ALA A 96 -13.26 3.37 -3.42
N ASN A 97 -13.83 3.55 -4.61
CA ASN A 97 -15.27 3.40 -4.86
C ASN A 97 -15.73 1.93 -4.96
N SER A 98 -14.80 0.97 -4.90
CA SER A 98 -15.08 -0.45 -5.04
C SER A 98 -14.37 -1.25 -3.96
N GLU A 99 -15.13 -2.08 -3.27
CA GLU A 99 -14.61 -2.97 -2.22
C GLU A 99 -13.56 -3.96 -2.78
N ALA A 100 -13.64 -4.32 -4.06
CA ALA A 100 -12.63 -5.16 -4.71
C ALA A 100 -11.22 -4.52 -4.73
N VAL A 101 -11.13 -3.19 -4.78
CA VAL A 101 -9.83 -2.49 -4.68
C VAL A 101 -9.32 -2.56 -3.24
N GLN A 102 -10.19 -2.32 -2.27
CA GLN A 102 -9.86 -2.38 -0.84
C GLN A 102 -9.40 -3.77 -0.43
N GLU A 103 -10.09 -4.80 -0.91
CA GLU A 103 -9.72 -6.20 -0.75
C GLU A 103 -8.34 -6.48 -1.37
N GLN A 104 -8.08 -6.04 -2.61
CA GLN A 104 -6.77 -6.26 -3.26
C GLN A 104 -5.61 -5.58 -2.53
N ILE A 105 -5.79 -4.35 -2.05
CA ILE A 105 -4.80 -3.65 -1.22
C ILE A 105 -4.52 -4.47 0.04
N THR A 106 -5.58 -4.91 0.72
CA THR A 106 -5.48 -5.70 1.94
C THR A 106 -4.77 -7.02 1.71
N ARG A 107 -5.19 -7.75 0.66
CA ARG A 107 -4.60 -9.03 0.26
C ARG A 107 -3.12 -8.89 -0.05
N MET A 108 -2.73 -7.87 -0.82
CA MET A 108 -1.32 -7.62 -1.15
C MET A 108 -0.47 -7.36 0.10
N LEU A 109 -0.98 -6.57 1.06
CA LEU A 109 -0.30 -6.36 2.34
C LEU A 109 -0.20 -7.66 3.13
N LEU A 110 -1.29 -8.43 3.20
CA LEU A 110 -1.39 -9.65 3.97
C LEU A 110 -0.47 -10.75 3.43
N GLU A 111 -0.40 -10.95 2.11
CA GLU A 111 0.50 -11.90 1.44
C GLU A 111 1.96 -11.71 1.88
N ARG A 112 2.37 -10.47 2.17
CA ARG A 112 3.72 -10.12 2.62
C ARG A 112 3.92 -10.21 4.14
N LEU A 113 2.84 -10.33 4.91
CA LEU A 113 2.86 -10.39 6.38
C LEU A 113 2.61 -11.80 6.93
N ILE A 114 2.01 -12.70 6.15
CA ILE A 114 1.80 -14.11 6.55
C ILE A 114 3.07 -14.95 6.50
N VAL A 115 4.09 -14.51 5.76
CA VAL A 115 5.37 -15.21 5.63
C VAL A 115 6.20 -15.09 6.90
N ASN A 116 7.15 -16.01 7.07
CA ASN A 116 8.11 -15.93 8.17
C ASN A 116 8.91 -14.63 8.12
N ARG A 117 9.25 -14.13 9.30
CA ARG A 117 10.03 -12.91 9.53
C ARG A 117 11.41 -12.98 8.85
N PRO A 118 12.06 -11.83 8.57
CA PRO A 118 11.68 -10.46 8.95
C PRO A 118 10.67 -9.78 7.99
N HIS A 119 9.85 -8.87 8.53
CA HIS A 119 8.95 -8.02 7.75
C HIS A 119 9.52 -6.60 7.58
N PRO A 120 9.31 -5.94 6.42
CA PRO A 120 9.71 -4.55 6.25
C PRO A 120 8.98 -3.61 7.22
N TRP A 121 9.71 -2.68 7.85
CA TRP A 121 9.15 -1.73 8.82
C TRP A 121 7.96 -0.93 8.25
N GLY A 122 8.11 -0.38 7.05
CA GLY A 122 7.09 0.43 6.39
C GLY A 122 5.83 -0.38 6.11
N LEU A 123 5.98 -1.64 5.73
CA LEU A 123 4.85 -2.55 5.50
C LEU A 123 4.03 -2.74 6.78
N LEU A 124 4.71 -3.00 7.91
CA LEU A 124 4.08 -3.12 9.22
C LEU A 124 3.36 -1.83 9.62
N ILE A 125 4.03 -0.68 9.48
CA ILE A 125 3.43 0.61 9.84
C ILE A 125 2.20 0.92 9.00
N THR A 126 2.26 0.73 7.68
CA THR A 126 1.11 0.96 6.80
C THR A 126 -0.05 0.04 7.15
N PHE A 127 0.21 -1.25 7.41
CA PHE A 127 -0.84 -2.19 7.78
C PHE A 127 -1.44 -1.88 9.15
N ILE A 128 -0.61 -1.54 10.15
CA ILE A 128 -1.07 -1.13 11.48
C ILE A 128 -1.96 0.11 11.39
N GLU A 129 -1.56 1.11 10.61
CA GLU A 129 -2.34 2.33 10.40
C GLU A 129 -3.71 2.01 9.78
N LEU A 130 -3.74 1.15 8.76
CA LEU A 130 -4.97 0.71 8.09
C LEU A 130 -5.97 0.07 9.07
N ILE A 131 -5.50 -0.83 9.94
CA ILE A 131 -6.38 -1.59 10.84
C ILE A 131 -6.73 -0.86 12.13
N LYS A 132 -5.92 0.12 12.57
CA LYS A 132 -6.13 0.84 13.85
C LYS A 132 -6.85 2.16 13.67
N ASN A 133 -6.63 2.87 12.57
CA ASN A 133 -7.24 4.17 12.35
C ASN A 133 -8.71 3.99 11.94
N PRO A 134 -9.68 4.46 12.75
CA PRO A 134 -11.10 4.22 12.51
C PRO A 134 -11.60 4.90 11.23
N VAL A 135 -10.87 5.86 10.66
CA VAL A 135 -11.21 6.53 9.41
C VAL A 135 -11.36 5.53 8.26
N TYR A 136 -10.54 4.48 8.21
CA TYR A 136 -10.61 3.47 7.15
C TYR A 136 -11.72 2.44 7.35
N LYS A 137 -12.32 2.39 8.54
CA LYS A 137 -13.38 1.44 8.91
C LYS A 137 -13.06 -0.01 8.51
N PHE A 138 -11.78 -0.39 8.60
CA PHE A 138 -11.25 -1.64 8.06
C PHE A 138 -12.08 -2.87 8.47
N TRP A 139 -12.35 -3.00 9.77
CA TRP A 139 -13.11 -4.11 10.37
C TRP A 139 -14.63 -4.06 10.12
N THR A 140 -15.10 -3.19 9.23
CA THR A 140 -16.53 -3.12 8.87
C THR A 140 -16.79 -3.60 7.44
N HIS A 141 -15.74 -3.82 6.65
CA HIS A 141 -15.86 -4.30 5.28
C HIS A 141 -16.19 -5.79 5.22
N GLU A 142 -17.00 -6.22 4.26
CA GLU A 142 -17.49 -7.58 4.15
C GLU A 142 -16.36 -8.58 3.86
N PHE A 143 -15.35 -8.17 3.07
CA PHE A 143 -14.21 -9.04 2.75
C PHE A 143 -13.38 -9.46 3.98
N VAL A 144 -13.46 -8.72 5.09
CA VAL A 144 -12.79 -9.08 6.35
C VAL A 144 -13.55 -10.19 7.09
N HIS A 145 -14.85 -10.31 6.84
CA HIS A 145 -15.79 -11.22 7.49
C HIS A 145 -16.27 -12.37 6.59
N CYS A 146 -15.66 -12.53 5.41
CA CYS A 146 -16.13 -13.48 4.40
C CYS A 146 -16.03 -14.95 4.83
N ALA A 147 -15.11 -15.27 5.76
CA ALA A 147 -14.97 -16.60 6.35
C ALA A 147 -14.32 -16.53 7.76
N PRO A 148 -14.69 -17.42 8.69
CA PRO A 148 -14.09 -17.46 10.04
C PRO A 148 -12.57 -17.61 10.04
N GLU A 149 -12.00 -18.29 9.05
CA GLU A 149 -10.56 -18.49 8.88
C GLU A 149 -9.85 -17.17 8.54
N ILE A 150 -10.49 -16.33 7.71
CA ILE A 150 -9.98 -15.04 7.29
C ILE A 150 -9.99 -14.04 8.45
N GLU A 151 -11.08 -14.01 9.23
CA GLU A 151 -11.13 -13.19 10.46
C GLU A 151 -10.02 -13.57 11.45
N LYS A 152 -9.83 -14.87 11.69
CA LYS A 152 -8.77 -15.38 12.56
C LYS A 152 -7.39 -15.00 12.04
N LEU A 153 -7.18 -15.08 10.72
CA LEU A 153 -5.93 -14.68 10.08
C LEU A 153 -5.64 -13.20 10.31
N PHE A 154 -6.60 -12.30 10.05
CA PHE A 154 -6.45 -10.88 10.29
C PHE A 154 -6.17 -10.56 11.76
N ALA A 155 -6.92 -11.17 12.69
CA ALA A 155 -6.70 -10.99 14.11
C ALA A 155 -5.30 -11.47 14.55
N SER A 156 -4.80 -12.56 13.95
CA SER A 156 -3.46 -13.10 14.23
C SER A 156 -2.35 -12.18 13.75
N VAL A 157 -2.43 -11.72 12.49
CA VAL A 157 -1.44 -10.81 11.90
C VAL A 157 -1.46 -9.47 12.64
N ALA A 158 -2.64 -8.92 12.95
CA ALA A 158 -2.78 -7.68 13.72
C ALA A 158 -2.05 -7.76 15.07
N ARG A 159 -2.22 -8.86 15.82
CA ARG A 159 -1.51 -9.07 17.10
C ARG A 159 0.00 -9.16 16.90
N SER A 160 0.47 -9.87 15.88
CA SER A 160 1.90 -10.00 15.59
C SER A 160 2.53 -8.64 15.26
N CYS A 161 1.92 -7.86 14.36
CA CYS A 161 2.46 -6.57 13.94
C CYS A 161 2.49 -5.55 15.09
N ILE A 162 1.46 -5.52 15.94
CA ILE A 162 1.40 -4.61 17.10
C ILE A 162 2.49 -4.97 18.13
N ALA A 163 2.72 -6.26 18.38
CA ALA A 163 3.80 -6.70 19.26
C ALA A 163 5.19 -6.33 18.72
N GLU A 164 5.39 -6.40 17.40
CA GLU A 164 6.65 -6.02 16.75
C GLU A 164 6.93 -4.53 16.80
N LYS A 165 5.93 -3.66 16.62
CA LYS A 165 6.14 -2.21 16.72
C LYS A 165 6.73 -1.83 18.08
N GLY A 166 6.26 -2.45 19.16
CA GLY A 166 6.79 -2.25 20.49
C GLY A 166 8.24 -2.74 20.69
N GLY A 167 8.71 -3.66 19.86
CA GLY A 167 10.12 -4.09 19.82
C GLY A 167 10.99 -3.19 18.94
N ALA A 168 10.53 -2.85 17.74
CA ALA A 168 11.26 -2.00 16.80
C ALA A 168 11.44 -0.56 17.31
N GLU A 169 10.46 -0.01 18.05
CA GLU A 169 10.60 1.30 18.69
C GLU A 169 11.62 1.28 19.83
N ARG A 170 11.87 0.13 20.48
CA ARG A 170 12.87 0.00 21.55
C ARG A 170 14.30 -0.05 21.01
N GLU A 171 14.53 -0.80 19.92
CA GLU A 171 15.86 -0.89 19.27
C GLU A 171 16.32 0.42 18.61
N LEU A 172 15.40 1.34 18.29
CA LEU A 172 15.73 2.68 17.75
C LEU A 172 16.04 3.71 18.84
N THR A 173 15.72 3.39 20.11
CA THR A 173 15.94 4.26 21.27
C THR A 173 17.12 3.83 22.15
N GLU A 174 17.75 2.70 21.84
CA GLU A 174 19.00 2.20 22.45
C GLU A 174 20.20 2.44 21.52
#